data_AF-A0A0M8T646-F1
#
_entry.id   AF-A0A0M8T646-F1
#
_cell.length_a   1.000
_cell.length_b   1.000
_cell.length_c   1.000
_cell.angle_alpha   90.00
_cell.angle_beta   90.00
_cell.angle_gamma   90.00
#
_symmetry.space_group_name_H-M   'P 1'
#
loop_
_entity.id
_entity.type
_entity.pdbx_description
1 polymer ?
#
loop_
_entity_poly.entity_id
_entity_poly.type
_entity_poly.pdbx_seq_one_letter_code
_entity_poly.pdbx_strand_id
1 'polypeptide(L)'
;MIGPVPHPHLPTTESVVAAIRAIADEQRLEVEVTDDIGADRTSRRTSSGVFAVVDPDGSLPHEAYVELGGSPSLTVRVYPEDDAQVTVDGVQFDDVPRDAVPAFLRSVYGGLAHVKGRFFPPGWWLVVPLPGDETYKELVLVGLSPWMSARVRSKKG
;
A
#
# COMPACT_ATOMS: atom_id res chain seq x y z
N MET A 1 -11.44 12.66 -22.99
CA MET A 1 -11.86 11.89 -21.80
C MET A 1 -11.07 10.59 -21.86
N ILE A 2 -9.92 10.54 -21.18
CA ILE A 2 -9.14 9.30 -21.07
C ILE A 2 -9.75 8.61 -19.85
N GLY A 3 -10.35 7.44 -20.03
CA GLY A 3 -10.92 6.66 -18.92
C GLY A 3 -9.83 6.25 -17.92
N PRO A 4 -10.20 5.67 -16.77
CA PRO A 4 -9.22 5.17 -15.82
C PRO A 4 -8.26 4.23 -16.54
N VAL A 5 -6.96 4.48 -16.41
CA VAL A 5 -5.94 3.57 -16.91
C VAL A 5 -6.03 2.33 -16.02
N PRO A 6 -6.40 1.16 -16.54
CA PRO A 6 -6.46 -0.04 -15.72
C PRO A 6 -5.05 -0.35 -15.24
N HIS A 7 -4.92 -0.60 -13.94
CA HIS A 7 -3.68 -1.11 -13.39
C HIS A 7 -3.39 -2.50 -13.99
N PRO A 8 -2.12 -2.90 -14.13
CA PRO A 8 -1.79 -4.26 -14.52
C PRO A 8 -2.49 -5.25 -13.59
N HIS A 9 -3.21 -6.22 -14.15
CA HIS A 9 -3.93 -7.20 -13.35
C HIS A 9 -2.94 -8.19 -12.73
N LEU A 10 -2.97 -8.32 -11.40
CA LEU A 10 -2.10 -9.17 -10.58
C LEU A 10 -2.97 -10.24 -9.90
N PRO A 11 -3.26 -11.35 -10.60
CA PRO A 11 -4.25 -12.33 -10.15
C PRO A 11 -3.80 -13.18 -8.95
N THR A 12 -2.52 -13.08 -8.56
CA THR A 12 -1.95 -13.88 -7.46
C THR A 12 -1.10 -13.00 -6.55
N THR A 13 -0.98 -13.39 -5.28
CA THR A 13 -0.09 -12.75 -4.31
C THR A 13 1.36 -12.77 -4.78
N GLU A 14 1.82 -13.87 -5.38
CA GLU A 14 3.15 -13.94 -5.98
C GLU A 14 3.37 -12.87 -7.07
N SER A 15 2.37 -12.63 -7.91
CA SER A 15 2.45 -11.61 -8.97
C SER A 15 2.66 -10.21 -8.38
N VAL A 16 2.03 -9.92 -7.25
CA VAL A 16 2.14 -8.65 -6.53
C VAL A 16 3.49 -8.51 -5.87
N VAL A 17 3.92 -9.54 -5.14
CA VAL A 17 5.23 -9.56 -4.49
C VAL A 17 6.35 -9.40 -5.53
N ALA A 18 6.24 -10.07 -6.67
CA ALA A 18 7.17 -9.90 -7.78
C ALA A 18 7.19 -8.46 -8.32
N ALA A 19 6.03 -7.83 -8.48
CA ALA A 19 5.93 -6.44 -8.89
C ALA A 19 6.52 -5.46 -7.85
N ILE A 20 6.32 -5.73 -6.55
CA ILE A 20 6.91 -4.94 -5.46
C ILE A 20 8.44 -5.07 -5.47
N ARG A 21 8.98 -6.29 -5.62
CA ARG A 21 10.42 -6.53 -5.72
C ARG A 21 11.05 -5.78 -6.90
N ALA A 22 10.40 -5.81 -8.07
CA ALA A 22 10.87 -5.06 -9.23
C ALA A 22 10.95 -3.55 -8.95
N ILE A 23 9.96 -2.97 -8.25
CA ILE A 23 9.99 -1.56 -7.85
C ILE A 23 11.10 -1.31 -6.83
N ALA A 24 11.29 -2.21 -5.86
CA ALA A 24 12.37 -2.09 -4.88
C ALA A 24 13.74 -2.04 -5.58
N ASP A 25 13.97 -2.91 -6.56
CA ASP A 25 15.20 -2.92 -7.36
C ASP A 25 15.37 -1.61 -8.17
N GLU A 26 14.31 -1.15 -8.84
CA GLU A 26 14.31 0.12 -9.59
C GLU A 26 14.68 1.32 -8.71
N GLN A 27 14.17 1.35 -7.48
CA GLN A 27 14.35 2.44 -6.51
C GLN A 27 15.56 2.22 -5.58
N ARG A 28 16.27 1.08 -5.72
CA ARG A 28 17.41 0.66 -4.87
C ARG A 28 17.06 0.64 -3.38
N LEU A 29 15.90 0.06 -3.07
CA LEU A 29 15.39 -0.09 -1.71
C LEU A 29 15.81 -1.44 -1.14
N GLU A 30 16.02 -1.47 0.17
CA GLU A 30 16.05 -2.74 0.90
C GLU A 30 14.62 -3.30 0.94
N VAL A 31 14.48 -4.60 0.68
CA VAL A 31 13.21 -5.30 0.70
C VAL A 31 13.31 -6.56 1.54
N GLU A 32 12.42 -6.70 2.51
CA GLU A 32 12.21 -7.92 3.26
C GLU A 32 10.80 -8.43 2.94
N VAL A 33 10.68 -9.72 2.66
CA VAL A 33 9.40 -10.36 2.39
C VAL A 33 9.23 -11.49 3.39
N THR A 34 8.17 -11.40 4.19
CA THR A 34 7.72 -12.47 5.06
C THR A 34 6.44 -13.05 4.45
N ASP A 35 6.55 -14.26 3.93
CA ASP A 35 5.41 -14.99 3.39
C ASP A 35 4.87 -15.93 4.48
N ASP A 36 3.64 -15.71 4.95
CA ASP A 36 2.91 -16.74 5.71
C ASP A 36 2.09 -17.58 4.72
N ILE A 37 2.81 -18.42 3.95
CA ILE A 37 2.23 -19.14 2.81
C ILE A 37 1.18 -20.16 3.27
N GLY A 38 -0.08 -19.73 3.21
CA GLY A 38 -1.24 -20.57 3.06
C GLY A 38 -1.60 -20.80 1.58
N ALA A 39 -0.90 -21.73 0.92
CA ALA A 39 -1.40 -22.50 -0.22
C ALA A 39 -1.58 -21.83 -1.61
N ASP A 40 -0.49 -21.78 -2.37
CA ASP A 40 -0.55 -22.01 -3.82
C ASP A 40 -0.75 -23.52 -4.12
N ARG A 41 -1.77 -24.13 -3.46
CA ARG A 41 -2.27 -25.45 -3.83
C ARG A 41 -3.38 -25.23 -4.84
N THR A 42 -3.01 -25.35 -6.11
CA THR A 42 -3.87 -25.96 -7.11
C THR A 42 -4.56 -27.20 -6.51
N SER A 43 -5.79 -27.10 -6.03
CA SER A 43 -6.82 -28.17 -6.05
C SER A 43 -8.01 -27.82 -5.16
N ARG A 44 -9.17 -27.63 -5.80
CA ARG A 44 -10.52 -27.94 -5.32
C ARG A 44 -10.98 -27.27 -4.02
N ARG A 45 -11.81 -26.24 -4.22
CA ARG A 45 -13.17 -26.11 -3.67
C ARG A 45 -13.45 -26.98 -2.42
N THR A 46 -13.21 -26.43 -1.24
CA THR A 46 -13.92 -26.80 0.00
C THR A 46 -14.22 -25.55 0.80
N SER A 47 -15.50 -25.20 0.80
CA SER A 47 -16.17 -24.39 1.83
C SER A 47 -15.83 -24.86 3.25
N SER A 48 -15.76 -23.89 4.18
CA SER A 48 -15.81 -23.97 5.66
C SER A 48 -14.48 -23.55 6.32
N GLY A 49 -14.43 -22.64 7.31
CA GLY A 49 -15.50 -21.90 7.98
C GLY A 49 -14.97 -21.16 9.21
N VAL A 50 -15.63 -20.04 9.56
CA VAL A 50 -15.90 -19.47 10.90
C VAL A 50 -14.76 -19.34 11.94
N PHE A 51 -13.51 -19.65 11.60
CA PHE A 51 -12.35 -19.41 12.47
C PHE A 51 -11.19 -18.93 11.60
N ALA A 52 -11.19 -17.63 11.25
CA ALA A 52 -9.99 -16.99 10.77
C ALA A 52 -8.96 -17.06 11.91
N VAL A 53 -7.85 -17.76 11.67
CA VAL A 53 -6.69 -17.68 12.55
C VAL A 53 -6.17 -16.27 12.40
N VAL A 54 -6.46 -15.45 13.38
CA VAL A 54 -5.98 -14.07 13.49
C VAL A 54 -4.47 -14.14 13.64
N ASP A 55 -3.74 -13.25 12.99
CA ASP A 55 -2.30 -13.12 13.19
C ASP A 55 -1.97 -12.90 14.67
N PRO A 56 -0.74 -13.21 15.14
CA PRO A 56 -0.36 -13.06 16.55
C PRO A 56 -0.63 -11.66 17.14
N ASP A 57 -0.77 -10.64 16.30
CA ASP A 57 -1.04 -9.25 16.63
C ASP A 57 -2.54 -8.85 16.64
N GLY A 58 -3.46 -9.77 16.32
CA GLY A 58 -4.90 -9.47 16.29
C GLY A 58 -5.44 -9.07 14.92
N SER A 59 -4.60 -9.08 13.87
CA SER A 59 -4.99 -8.64 12.53
C SER A 59 -5.51 -9.77 11.62
N LEU A 60 -6.21 -9.39 10.54
CA LEU A 60 -6.70 -10.34 9.54
C LEU A 60 -5.52 -11.14 8.94
N PRO A 61 -5.71 -12.45 8.70
CA PRO A 61 -4.66 -13.28 8.12
C PRO A 61 -4.23 -12.72 6.77
N HIS A 62 -2.94 -12.45 6.62
CA HIS A 62 -2.35 -11.99 5.37
C HIS A 62 -1.62 -13.12 4.64
N GLU A 63 -1.62 -13.08 3.31
CA GLU A 63 -0.90 -14.05 2.49
C GLU A 63 0.58 -13.67 2.32
N ALA A 64 0.88 -12.37 2.30
CA ALA A 64 2.24 -11.85 2.22
C ALA A 64 2.39 -10.52 2.95
N TYR A 65 3.53 -10.34 3.59
CA TYR A 65 3.93 -9.08 4.22
C TYR A 65 5.28 -8.66 3.64
N VAL A 66 5.33 -7.44 3.11
CA VAL A 66 6.51 -6.88 2.47
C VAL A 66 6.90 -5.60 3.18
N GLU A 67 8.17 -5.50 3.55
CA GLU A 67 8.76 -4.30 4.14
C GLU A 67 9.76 -3.70 3.16
N LEU A 68 9.59 -2.42 2.90
CA LEU A 68 10.45 -1.62 2.05
C LEU A 68 11.14 -0.57 2.91
N GLY A 69 12.46 -0.72 3.02
CA GLY A 69 13.31 0.21 3.74
C GLY A 69 13.44 1.56 3.03
N GLY A 70 14.15 2.48 3.69
CA GLY A 70 14.42 3.82 3.16
C GLY A 70 13.52 4.90 3.75
N SER A 71 13.39 6.01 3.02
CA SER A 71 12.56 7.16 3.43
C SER A 71 11.66 7.57 2.25
N PRO A 72 10.34 7.31 2.33
CA PRO A 72 9.61 6.81 3.49
C PRO A 72 9.83 5.31 3.72
N SER A 73 9.61 4.84 4.96
CA SER A 73 9.43 3.42 5.22
C SER A 73 8.04 3.00 4.76
N LEU A 74 7.95 1.87 4.07
CA LEU A 74 6.71 1.35 3.53
C LEU A 74 6.53 -0.10 3.94
N THR A 75 5.30 -0.46 4.33
CA THR A 75 4.93 -1.85 4.50
C THR A 75 3.68 -2.15 3.66
N VAL A 76 3.63 -3.36 3.11
CA VAL A 76 2.51 -3.84 2.30
C VAL A 76 2.08 -5.18 2.84
N ARG A 77 0.82 -5.28 3.21
CA ARG A 77 0.19 -6.54 3.64
C ARG A 77 -0.85 -6.92 2.59
N VAL A 78 -0.70 -8.09 1.99
CA VAL A 78 -1.59 -8.59 0.93
C VAL A 78 -2.56 -9.61 1.54
N TYR A 79 -3.84 -9.44 1.26
CA TYR A 79 -4.92 -10.29 1.78
C TYR A 79 -5.46 -11.23 0.68
N PRO A 80 -6.14 -12.34 1.07
CA PRO A 80 -6.74 -13.27 0.12
C PRO A 80 -7.87 -12.67 -0.73
N GLU A 81 -8.51 -11.58 -0.29
CA GLU A 81 -9.67 -10.94 -0.93
C GLU A 81 -9.34 -9.96 -2.08
N ASP A 82 -8.16 -10.10 -2.71
CA ASP A 82 -7.67 -9.23 -3.79
C ASP A 82 -7.44 -7.75 -3.40
N ASP A 83 -7.29 -7.50 -2.10
CA ASP A 83 -6.92 -6.21 -1.53
C ASP A 83 -5.62 -6.28 -0.71
N ALA A 84 -5.15 -5.12 -0.32
CA ALA A 84 -3.93 -4.93 0.42
C ALA A 84 -4.06 -3.73 1.35
N GLN A 85 -3.30 -3.77 2.43
CA GLN A 85 -3.04 -2.64 3.28
C GLN A 85 -1.63 -2.11 2.98
N VAL A 86 -1.52 -0.81 2.75
CA VAL A 86 -0.24 -0.13 2.54
C VAL A 86 -0.01 0.88 3.65
N THR A 87 1.09 0.79 4.36
CA THR A 87 1.46 1.76 5.41
C THR A 87 2.65 2.59 4.98
N VAL A 88 2.48 3.91 4.92
CA VAL A 88 3.53 4.89 4.54
C VAL A 88 3.95 5.69 5.76
N ASP A 89 5.18 5.49 6.26
CA ASP A 89 5.67 6.19 7.47
C ASP A 89 4.64 6.17 8.63
N GLY A 90 3.95 5.04 8.83
CA GLY A 90 2.93 4.87 9.86
C GLY A 90 1.52 5.37 9.51
N VAL A 91 1.29 5.87 8.29
CA VAL A 91 -0.06 6.19 7.78
C VAL A 91 -0.58 5.00 6.98
N GLN A 92 -1.61 4.37 7.52
CA GLN A 92 -2.23 3.17 6.99
C GLN A 92 -3.29 3.52 5.95
N PHE A 93 -3.21 2.86 4.79
CA PHE A 93 -4.21 2.87 3.73
C PHE A 93 -4.75 1.45 3.62
N ASP A 94 -6.01 1.27 4.03
CA ASP A 94 -6.72 0.01 3.91
C ASP A 94 -7.44 -0.10 2.56
N ASP A 95 -7.90 -1.30 2.22
CA ASP A 95 -8.71 -1.60 1.04
C ASP A 95 -8.06 -1.16 -0.29
N VAL A 96 -6.73 -1.16 -0.39
CA VAL A 96 -6.01 -0.86 -1.63
C VAL A 96 -6.13 -2.09 -2.53
N PRO A 97 -6.76 -2.02 -3.72
CA PRO A 97 -6.81 -3.13 -4.63
C PRO A 97 -5.41 -3.63 -4.94
N ARG A 98 -5.26 -4.95 -4.94
CA ARG A 98 -4.01 -5.63 -5.23
C ARG A 98 -3.29 -5.09 -6.48
N ASP A 99 -4.06 -4.87 -7.54
CA ASP A 99 -3.57 -4.34 -8.81
C ASP A 99 -3.05 -2.89 -8.71
N ALA A 100 -3.58 -2.10 -7.78
CA ALA A 100 -3.21 -0.70 -7.57
C ALA A 100 -1.90 -0.55 -6.77
N VAL A 101 -1.46 -1.59 -6.04
CA VAL A 101 -0.27 -1.54 -5.17
C VAL A 101 0.99 -1.06 -5.93
N PRO A 102 1.35 -1.58 -7.12
CA PRO A 102 2.53 -1.09 -7.83
C PRO A 102 2.43 0.38 -8.24
N ALA A 103 1.24 0.85 -8.61
CA ALA A 103 1.01 2.26 -8.94
C ALA A 103 1.13 3.14 -7.71
N PHE A 104 0.63 2.66 -6.56
CA PHE A 104 0.75 3.33 -5.27
C PHE A 104 2.21 3.51 -4.86
N LEU A 105 3.00 2.45 -4.88
CA LEU A 105 4.43 2.51 -4.52
C LEU A 105 5.20 3.46 -5.46
N ARG A 106 4.93 3.40 -6.76
CA ARG A 106 5.53 4.34 -7.73
C ARG A 106 5.12 5.79 -7.48
N SER A 107 3.89 6.05 -7.04
CA SER A 107 3.44 7.39 -6.68
C SER A 107 4.19 7.95 -5.45
N VAL A 108 4.40 7.11 -4.44
CA VAL A 108 5.12 7.46 -3.22
C VAL A 108 6.59 7.78 -3.51
N TYR A 109 7.32 6.80 -4.07
CA TYR A 109 8.75 6.93 -4.36
C TYR A 109 9.03 7.91 -5.51
N GLY A 110 8.17 7.95 -6.52
CA GLY A 110 8.30 8.82 -7.69
C GLY A 110 7.97 10.30 -7.46
N GLY A 111 7.59 10.71 -6.24
CA GLY A 111 7.44 12.12 -5.90
C GLY A 111 6.04 12.71 -6.07
N LEU A 112 5.04 11.89 -6.42
CA LEU A 112 3.67 12.34 -6.63
C LEU A 112 2.88 12.47 -5.31
N ALA A 113 3.16 11.57 -4.37
CA ALA A 113 2.59 11.63 -3.03
C ALA A 113 2.97 12.94 -2.33
N HIS A 114 1.97 13.58 -1.72
CA HIS A 114 2.12 14.87 -1.05
C HIS A 114 1.26 14.98 0.19
N VAL A 115 1.67 15.85 1.09
CA VAL A 115 0.94 16.15 2.32
C VAL A 115 0.16 17.43 2.15
N LYS A 116 -1.13 17.39 2.49
CA LYS A 116 -2.02 18.55 2.43
C LYS A 116 -2.45 18.92 3.84
N GLY A 117 -2.16 20.16 4.24
CA GLY A 117 -2.70 20.74 5.46
C GLY A 117 -4.09 21.31 5.23
N ARG A 118 -4.97 21.20 6.24
CA ARG A 118 -6.24 21.93 6.29
C ARG A 118 -6.35 22.63 7.63
N PHE A 119 -6.88 23.86 7.62
CA PHE A 119 -7.08 24.64 8.83
C PHE A 119 -8.38 24.28 9.57
N PHE A 120 -9.41 23.80 8.86
CA PHE A 120 -10.68 23.43 9.47
C PHE A 120 -11.39 22.25 8.76
N PRO A 121 -11.53 21.07 9.39
CA PRO A 121 -10.87 20.72 10.66
C PRO A 121 -9.34 20.74 10.52
N PRO A 122 -8.61 21.08 11.60
CA PRO A 122 -7.16 21.07 11.57
C PRO A 122 -6.64 19.65 11.38
N GLY A 123 -5.69 19.47 10.47
CA GLY A 123 -5.09 18.17 10.24
C GLY A 123 -4.13 18.16 9.05
N TRP A 124 -3.47 17.02 8.91
CA TRP A 124 -2.61 16.71 7.78
C TRP A 124 -3.13 15.47 7.10
N TRP A 125 -3.20 15.49 5.77
CA TRP A 125 -3.59 14.33 4.99
C TRP A 125 -2.46 13.96 4.05
N LEU A 126 -2.06 12.69 4.07
CA LEU A 126 -1.20 12.14 3.04
C LEU A 126 -2.07 11.78 1.85
N VAL A 127 -1.73 12.34 0.69
CA VAL A 127 -2.46 12.16 -0.57
C VAL A 127 -1.55 11.44 -1.54
N VAL A 128 -2.00 10.30 -2.05
CA VAL A 128 -1.27 9.44 -3.00
C VAL A 128 -2.10 9.33 -4.28
N PRO A 129 -1.86 10.21 -5.28
CA PRO A 129 -2.56 10.13 -6.56
C PRO A 129 -1.96 9.02 -7.41
N LEU A 130 -2.80 8.18 -8.03
CA LEU A 130 -2.38 7.14 -8.96
C LEU A 130 -2.62 7.59 -10.41
N PRO A 131 -1.88 7.03 -11.38
CA PRO A 131 -2.27 7.12 -12.78
C PRO A 131 -3.69 6.59 -12.98
N GLY A 132 -4.53 7.30 -13.75
CA GLY A 132 -5.91 6.87 -14.01
C GLY A 132 -6.99 7.54 -13.16
N ASP A 133 -6.67 8.65 -12.47
CA ASP A 133 -7.59 9.50 -11.68
C ASP A 133 -8.02 8.95 -10.31
N GLU A 134 -7.44 7.82 -9.91
CA GLU A 134 -7.61 7.28 -8.56
C GLU A 134 -6.70 8.02 -7.57
N THR A 135 -7.20 8.30 -6.37
CA THR A 135 -6.42 9.01 -5.34
C THR A 135 -6.76 8.49 -3.95
N TYR A 136 -5.73 8.01 -3.26
CA TYR A 136 -5.80 7.60 -1.87
C TYR A 136 -5.50 8.78 -0.97
N LYS A 137 -6.23 8.92 0.13
CA LYS A 137 -6.07 10.03 1.05
C LYS A 137 -6.40 9.65 2.47
N GLU A 138 -5.40 9.69 3.33
CA GLU A 138 -5.56 9.33 4.74
C GLU A 138 -5.07 10.41 5.70
N LEU A 139 -5.69 10.43 6.89
CA LEU A 139 -5.37 11.38 7.95
C LEU A 139 -4.08 10.95 8.67
N VAL A 140 -3.15 11.89 8.84
CA VAL A 140 -1.92 11.65 9.61
C VAL A 140 -2.21 11.87 11.09
N LEU A 141 -2.18 10.80 11.89
CA LEU A 141 -2.56 10.84 13.32
C LEU A 141 -1.39 11.14 14.27
N VAL A 142 -0.19 10.64 13.97
CA VAL A 142 0.95 10.63 14.91
C VAL A 142 1.90 11.83 14.71
N GLY A 143 1.68 12.62 13.66
CA GLY A 143 2.53 13.75 13.26
C GLY A 143 3.25 13.50 11.94
N LEU A 144 3.88 14.55 11.38
CA LEU A 144 4.58 14.43 10.10
C LEU A 144 5.98 13.85 10.31
N SER A 145 6.29 12.75 9.62
CA SER A 145 7.67 12.29 9.47
C SER A 145 8.54 13.36 8.76
N PRO A 146 9.88 13.24 8.81
CA PRO A 146 10.76 14.10 8.02
C PRO A 146 10.45 14.07 6.51
N TRP A 147 10.14 12.88 5.97
CA TRP A 147 9.75 12.72 4.57
C TRP A 147 8.41 13.42 4.26
N MET A 148 7.40 13.21 5.12
CA MET A 148 6.10 13.87 4.98
C MET A 148 6.22 15.40 5.03
N SER A 149 7.05 15.91 5.95
CA SER A 149 7.31 17.34 6.11
C SER A 149 7.91 17.95 4.84
N ALA A 150 8.85 17.24 4.19
CA ALA A 150 9.44 17.67 2.92
C ALA A 150 8.43 17.66 1.74
N ARG A 151 7.31 16.95 1.88
CA ARG A 151 6.25 16.80 0.87
C ARG A 151 5.00 17.64 1.15
N VAL A 152 5.04 18.55 2.13
CA VAL A 152 3.94 19.46 2.41
C VAL A 152 3.72 20.40 1.23
N ARG A 153 2.56 20.29 0.58
CA ARG A 153 2.09 21.29 -0.38
C ARG A 153 1.27 22.33 0.38
N SER A 154 1.89 23.47 0.65
CA SER A 154 1.13 24.67 1.00
C SER A 154 0.35 25.13 -0.24
N LYS A 155 -0.93 25.46 -0.08
CA LYS A 155 -1.57 26.36 -1.05
C LYS A 155 -0.77 27.66 -0.96
N LYS A 156 -0.04 28.02 -2.01
CA LYS A 156 0.30 29.44 -2.21
C LYS A 156 -1.03 30.19 -2.10
N GLY A 157 -1.14 31.01 -1.06
CA GLY A 157 -2.24 31.98 -0.93
C GLY A 157 -2.21 32.98 -2.07
#